data_AF-A0A8J4UA21-F1
#
_entry.id   AF-A0A8J4UA21-F1
#
_cell.length_a   1.000
_cell.length_b   1.000
_cell.length_c   1.000
_cell.angle_alpha   90.00
_cell.angle_beta   90.00
_cell.angle_gamma   90.00
#
_symmetry.space_group_name_H-M   'P 1'
#
loop_
_entity.id
_entity.type
_entity.pdbx_description
1 polymer ?
#
loop_
_entity_poly.entity_id
_entity_poly.type
_entity_poly.pdbx_seq_one_letter_code
_entity_poly.pdbx_strand_id
1 'polypeptide(L)'
;MIKKMSPSEPEFDIPAKNCYRMVILGSTKVGKSAIVSRFLSGRFEDQYTPTIEDFHRKLYSIRGDVYQLDILDTSGNHPFPAMRRLSILT
;
A
#
# COMPACT_ATOMS: atom_id res chain seq x y z
N MET A 1 -17.78 -12.90 -30.57
CA MET A 1 -16.49 -12.24 -30.26
C MET A 1 -16.04 -12.70 -28.89
N ILE A 2 -14.95 -13.46 -28.83
CA ILE A 2 -14.44 -14.07 -27.59
C ILE A 2 -13.67 -13.00 -26.81
N LYS A 3 -14.13 -12.68 -25.60
CA LYS A 3 -13.46 -11.77 -24.67
C LYS A 3 -12.15 -12.44 -24.25
N LYS A 4 -11.01 -11.93 -24.73
CA LYS A 4 -9.68 -12.35 -24.25
C LYS A 4 -9.63 -12.14 -22.75
N MET A 5 -9.55 -13.24 -22.01
CA MET A 5 -9.26 -13.27 -20.58
C MET A 5 -7.84 -12.72 -20.43
N SER A 6 -7.69 -11.62 -19.69
CA SER A 6 -6.36 -11.11 -19.31
C SER A 6 -5.60 -12.24 -18.60
N PRO A 7 -4.28 -12.42 -18.85
CA PRO A 7 -3.52 -13.40 -18.10
C PRO A 7 -3.66 -13.07 -16.61
N SER A 8 -4.09 -14.05 -15.81
CA SER A 8 -4.01 -13.99 -14.36
C SER A 8 -2.58 -13.63 -13.99
N GLU A 9 -2.41 -12.64 -13.11
CA GLU A 9 -1.08 -12.26 -12.63
C GLU A 9 -0.33 -13.52 -12.18
N PRO A 10 0.97 -13.65 -12.49
CA PRO A 10 1.75 -14.80 -12.06
C PRO A 10 1.64 -14.94 -10.55
N GLU A 11 1.09 -16.06 -10.11
CA GLU A 11 0.95 -16.41 -8.70
C GLU A 11 2.36 -16.81 -8.22
N PHE A 12 3.14 -15.81 -7.80
CA PHE A 12 4.43 -16.05 -7.18
C PHE A 12 4.18 -16.69 -5.81
N ASP A 13 4.71 -17.89 -5.59
CA ASP A 13 4.80 -18.46 -4.25
C ASP A 13 5.90 -17.70 -3.48
N ILE A 14 5.52 -16.58 -2.88
CA ILE A 14 6.42 -15.70 -2.15
C ILE A 14 6.53 -16.24 -0.72
N PRO A 15 7.73 -16.65 -0.25
CA PRO A 15 7.91 -17.12 1.11
C PRO A 15 7.44 -16.08 2.12
N ALA A 16 6.78 -16.50 3.21
CA ALA A 16 6.25 -15.57 4.22
C ALA A 16 7.31 -14.60 4.78
N LYS A 17 8.58 -15.02 4.88
CA LYS A 17 9.72 -14.19 5.28
C LYS A 17 10.03 -13.01 4.32
N ASN A 18 9.49 -13.06 3.11
CA ASN A 18 9.65 -12.04 2.06
C ASN A 18 8.39 -11.15 1.91
N CYS A 19 7.37 -11.38 2.73
CA CYS A 19 6.15 -10.58 2.76
C CYS A 19 6.23 -9.57 3.91
N TYR A 20 6.16 -8.29 3.57
CA TYR A 20 6.26 -7.19 4.52
C TYR A 20 5.01 -6.30 4.45
N ARG A 21 4.55 -5.85 5.61
CA ARG A 21 3.47 -4.87 5.73
C ARG A 21 3.98 -3.59 6.39
N MET A 22 3.63 -2.45 5.79
CA MET A 22 3.96 -1.12 6.27
C MET A 22 2.69 -0.32 6.47
N VAL A 23 2.48 0.21 7.67
CA VAL A 23 1.33 1.05 7.99
C VAL A 23 1.80 2.49 8.18
N ILE A 24 1.24 3.41 7.41
CA ILE A 24 1.65 4.82 7.45
C ILE A 24 0.73 5.59 8.40
N LEU A 25 1.30 6.06 9.50
CA LEU A 25 0.59 6.80 10.55
C LEU A 25 1.11 8.23 10.68
N GLY A 26 0.24 9.12 11.13
CA GLY A 26 0.56 10.54 11.35
C GLY A 26 -0.70 11.38 11.19
N SER A 27 -0.67 12.65 11.62
CA SER A 27 -1.83 13.55 11.55
C SER A 27 -2.35 13.74 10.11
N THR A 28 -3.54 14.29 9.97
CA THR A 28 -4.09 14.68 8.67
C THR A 28 -3.17 15.71 7.98
N LYS A 29 -3.13 15.67 6.64
CA LYS A 29 -2.40 16.65 5.79
C LYS A 29 -0.86 16.74 5.97
N VAL A 30 -0.22 15.83 6.72
CA VAL A 30 1.26 15.81 6.87
C VAL A 30 2.02 15.24 5.67
N GLY A 31 1.33 14.81 4.61
CA GLY A 31 1.94 14.30 3.38
C GLY A 31 2.11 12.78 3.27
N LYS A 32 1.41 11.98 4.10
CA LYS A 32 1.45 10.50 4.09
C LYS A 32 1.22 9.93 2.68
N SER A 33 0.09 10.28 2.08
CA SER A 33 -0.33 9.84 0.75
C SER A 33 0.58 10.35 -0.36
N ALA A 34 1.13 11.55 -0.21
CA ALA A 34 2.11 12.11 -1.14
C ALA A 34 3.41 11.30 -1.15
N ILE A 35 3.92 10.90 0.02
CA ILE A 35 5.11 10.05 0.14
C ILE A 35 4.83 8.66 -0.45
N VAL A 36 3.67 8.06 -0.15
CA VAL A 36 3.28 6.75 -0.69
C VAL A 36 3.16 6.79 -2.21
N SER A 37 2.44 7.77 -2.76
CA SER A 37 2.29 7.94 -4.21
C SER A 37 3.64 8.16 -4.90
N ARG A 38 4.51 9.01 -4.33
CA ARG A 38 5.85 9.25 -4.85
C ARG A 38 6.71 7.99 -4.84
N PHE A 39 6.64 7.20 -3.77
CA PHE A 39 7.36 5.93 -3.67
C PHE A 39 6.88 4.90 -4.69
N LEU A 40 5.56 4.79 -4.89
CA LEU A 40 4.98 3.76 -5.75
C LEU A 40 5.06 4.11 -7.24
N SER A 41 4.81 5.37 -7.59
CA SER A 41 4.62 5.84 -8.97
C SER A 41 5.68 6.84 -9.46
N GLY A 42 6.52 7.38 -8.56
CA GLY A 42 7.47 8.45 -8.88
C GLY A 42 6.81 9.83 -9.06
N ARG A 43 5.48 9.93 -8.95
CA ARG A 43 4.72 11.17 -9.19
C ARG A 43 4.36 11.88 -7.90
N PHE A 44 3.98 13.14 -8.04
CA PHE A 44 3.36 13.92 -6.99
C PHE A 44 2.16 14.64 -7.59
N GLU A 45 1.05 14.56 -6.89
CA GLU A 45 -0.19 15.25 -7.26
C GLU A 45 -0.34 16.47 -6.36
N ASP A 46 -0.42 17.65 -6.97
CA ASP A 46 -0.62 18.91 -6.24
C ASP A 46 -2.04 19.01 -5.66
N GLN A 47 -3.00 18.26 -6.23
CA GLN A 47 -4.38 18.24 -5.78
C GLN A 47 -4.54 17.34 -4.55
N TYR A 48 -5.18 17.87 -3.50
CA TYR A 48 -5.43 17.12 -2.27
C TYR A 48 -6.82 16.48 -2.26
N THR A 49 -6.83 15.15 -2.26
CA THR A 49 -8.00 14.34 -1.90
C THR A 49 -7.74 13.72 -0.52
N PRO A 50 -8.59 13.94 0.50
CA PRO A 50 -8.42 13.32 1.80
C PRO A 50 -8.50 11.79 1.71
N THR A 51 -7.45 11.11 2.16
CA THR A 51 -7.45 9.64 2.28
C THR A 51 -8.36 9.20 3.41
N ILE A 52 -9.11 8.12 3.19
CA ILE A 52 -9.83 7.41 4.24
C ILE A 52 -8.92 6.29 4.73
N GLU A 53 -8.65 5.33 3.85
CA GLU A 53 -7.69 4.24 4.02
C GLU A 53 -7.45 3.66 2.62
N ASP A 54 -6.19 3.54 2.21
CA ASP A 54 -5.81 2.99 0.91
C ASP A 54 -4.80 1.86 1.10
N PHE A 55 -5.00 0.75 0.37
CA PHE A 55 -4.12 -0.41 0.38
C PHE A 55 -3.39 -0.53 -0.95
N HIS A 56 -2.07 -0.62 -0.89
CA HIS A 56 -1.21 -0.80 -2.05
C HIS A 56 -0.36 -2.05 -1.89
N ARG A 57 -0.25 -2.86 -2.95
CA ARG A 57 0.66 -4.00 -3.02
C ARG A 57 1.66 -3.79 -4.15
N LYS A 58 2.93 -4.04 -3.88
CA LYS A 58 3.98 -3.99 -4.89
C LYS A 58 4.97 -5.13 -4.71
N LEU A 59 5.31 -5.78 -5.81
CA LEU A 59 6.34 -6.80 -5.87
C LEU A 59 7.69 -6.17 -6.23
N TYR A 60 8.73 -6.58 -5.50
CA TYR A 60 10.10 -6.17 -5.75
C TYR A 60 10.98 -7.38 -6.01
N SER A 61 11.78 -7.33 -7.07
CA SER A 61 12.88 -8.27 -7.25
C SER A 61 14.14 -7.68 -6.64
N ILE A 62 14.66 -8.31 -5.59
CA ILE A 62 15.85 -7.85 -4.87
C ILE A 62 16.82 -9.03 -4.79
N ARG A 63 17.96 -8.92 -5.47
CA ARG A 63 19.01 -9.96 -5.51
C ARG A 63 18.52 -11.34 -5.96
N GLY A 64 17.55 -11.38 -6.88
CA GLY A 64 17.01 -12.62 -7.44
C GLY A 64 15.80 -13.18 -6.69
N ASP A 65 15.53 -12.70 -5.48
CA ASP A 65 14.33 -13.07 -4.71
C ASP A 65 13.19 -12.08 -4.97
N VAL A 66 11.95 -12.57 -4.97
CA VAL A 66 10.74 -11.75 -5.01
C VAL A 66 10.28 -11.44 -3.59
N TYR A 67 9.93 -10.17 -3.38
CA TYR A 67 9.42 -9.62 -2.13
C TYR A 67 8.07 -8.96 -2.36
N GLN A 68 7.15 -9.15 -1.43
CA GLN A 68 5.88 -8.43 -1.41
C GLN A 68 5.94 -7.34 -0.35
N LEU A 69 5.62 -6.11 -0.75
CA LEU A 69 5.38 -5.01 0.17
C LEU A 69 3.93 -4.56 0.08
N ASP A 70 3.24 -4.68 1.20
CA ASP A 70 1.89 -4.19 1.42
C ASP A 70 1.95 -2.88 2.20
N ILE A 71 1.37 -1.81 1.67
CA ILE A 71 1.36 -0.49 2.29
C ILE A 71 -0.09 -0.13 2.60
N LEU A 72 -0.36 0.17 3.86
CA LEU A 72 -1.63 0.73 4.31
C LEU A 72 -1.44 2.22 4.59
N ASP A 73 -1.93 3.08 3.69
CA ASP A 73 -2.00 4.52 3.90
C ASP A 73 -3.28 4.87 4.66
N THR A 74 -3.16 5.67 5.71
CA THR A 74 -4.29 5.98 6.61
C THR A 74 -4.68 7.45 6.50
N SER A 75 -5.94 7.77 6.79
CA SER A 75 -6.38 9.18 6.84
C SER A 75 -5.53 10.06 7.78
N GLY A 76 -5.05 9.48 8.89
CA GLY A 76 -4.50 10.23 10.01
C GLY A 76 -5.54 10.94 10.87
N ASN A 77 -6.83 10.77 10.55
CA ASN A 77 -7.95 11.13 11.40
C ASN A 77 -8.53 9.83 11.99
N HIS A 78 -8.31 9.61 13.29
CA HIS A 78 -8.78 8.43 13.97
C HIS A 78 -9.79 8.83 15.05
N PRO A 79 -11.07 9.09 14.70
CA PRO A 79 -12.10 9.42 15.68
C PRO A 79 -12.33 8.29 16.69
N PHE A 80 -11.96 7.05 16.32
CA PHE A 80 -12.00 5.87 17.18
C PHE A 80 -10.58 5.33 17.39
N PRO A 81 -10.03 5.35 18.62
CA PRO A 81 -8.68 4.83 18.91
C PRO A 81 -8.47 3.36 18.50
N ALA A 82 -9.55 2.57 18.47
CA ALA A 82 -9.52 1.17 18.04
C ALA A 82 -9.08 1.01 16.57
N MET A 83 -9.41 1.95 15.68
CA MET A 83 -9.03 1.89 14.27
C MET A 83 -7.51 1.87 14.09
N ARG A 84 -6.79 2.64 14.91
CA ARG A 84 -5.32 2.64 14.91
C ARG A 84 -4.74 1.29 15.36
N ARG A 85 -5.35 0.64 16.35
CA ARG A 85 -4.90 -0.69 16.78
C ARG A 85 -5.15 -1.72 15.69
N LEU A 86 -6.32 -1.67 15.04
CA LEU A 86 -6.69 -2.60 13.97
C LEU A 86 -5.76 -2.49 12.76
N SER A 87 -5.42 -1.27 12.33
CA SER A 87 -4.54 -1.05 11.17
C SER A 87 -3.14 -1.64 11.36
N ILE A 88 -2.65 -1.68 12.60
CA ILE A 88 -1.33 -2.25 12.98
C ILE A 88 -1.39 -3.78 13.14
N LEU A 89 -2.48 -4.32 13.67
CA LEU A 89 -2.59 -5.73 14.08
C LEU A 89 -3.09 -6.67 12.98
N THR A 90 -3.76 -6.13 11.96
CA THR A 90 -4.16 -6.86 10.75
C THR A 90 -3.06 -6.80 9.73
#